data_AF-A0A7S3SN02-F1
#
_entry.id   AF-A0A7S3SN02-F1
#
_cell.length_a   1.000
_cell.length_b   1.000
_cell.length_c   1.000
_cell.angle_alpha   90.00
_cell.angle_beta   90.00
_cell.angle_gamma   90.00
#
_symmetry.space_group_name_H-M   'P 1'
#
loop_
_entity.id
_entity.type
_entity.pdbx_description
1 polymer ?
#
loop_
_entity_poly.entity_id
_entity_poly.type
_entity_poly.pdbx_seq_one_letter_code
_entity_poly.pdbx_strand_id
1 'polypeptide(L)'
;LNPFEITPHVAGSVRWVTTSIARFDPVADWPTDLAVSIRIKSTLRSFSGLSLDPTNNAVHRFTTPQLRMSAGLVQSALAAAATNNSWVASTAPLEPGALEFPPDASIELTFSHTVDISRVGRALTL
;
A
#
# COMPACT_ATOMS: atom_id res chain seq x y z
N LEU A 1 -25.73 -5.88 -12.73
CA LEU A 1 -25.00 -5.45 -13.95
C LEU A 1 -23.73 -4.72 -13.52
N ASN A 2 -22.56 -5.17 -13.95
CA ASN A 2 -21.26 -4.55 -13.62
C ASN A 2 -20.88 -3.55 -14.74
N PRO A 3 -20.87 -2.22 -14.48
CA PRO A 3 -20.57 -1.18 -15.45
C PRO A 3 -19.07 -0.92 -15.66
N PHE A 4 -18.19 -1.51 -14.83
CA PHE A 4 -16.77 -1.22 -14.85
C PHE A 4 -15.95 -2.39 -15.40
N GLU A 5 -14.85 -2.05 -16.05
CA GLU A 5 -13.73 -2.94 -16.33
C GLU A 5 -12.50 -2.40 -15.59
N ILE A 6 -11.95 -3.21 -14.69
CA ILE A 6 -10.82 -2.85 -13.82
C ILE A 6 -9.62 -3.71 -14.24
N THR A 7 -8.49 -3.08 -14.53
CA THR A 7 -7.25 -3.74 -14.97
C THR A 7 -6.06 -3.26 -14.12
N PRO A 8 -5.29 -4.16 -13.48
CA PRO A 8 -5.50 -5.60 -13.42
C PRO A 8 -6.79 -5.95 -12.65
N HIS A 9 -7.25 -7.18 -12.79
CA HIS A 9 -8.45 -7.64 -12.10
C HIS A 9 -8.25 -7.56 -10.58
N VAL A 10 -9.16 -6.87 -9.89
CA VAL A 10 -9.22 -6.81 -8.43
C VAL A 10 -10.51 -7.49 -7.99
N ALA A 11 -10.38 -8.44 -7.06
CA ALA A 11 -11.52 -9.16 -6.52
C ALA A 11 -12.44 -8.20 -5.75
N GLY A 12 -13.72 -8.19 -6.09
CA GLY A 12 -14.69 -7.28 -5.51
C GLY A 12 -16.09 -7.51 -6.05
N SER A 13 -17.02 -6.71 -5.56
CA SER A 13 -18.40 -6.68 -6.02
C SER A 13 -18.78 -5.29 -6.47
N VAL A 14 -19.74 -5.20 -7.38
CA VAL A 14 -20.33 -3.91 -7.77
C VAL A 14 -21.78 -3.87 -7.34
N ARG A 15 -22.18 -2.73 -6.78
CA ARG A 15 -23.58 -2.41 -6.50
C ARG A 15 -23.94 -1.02 -7.01
N TRP A 16 -25.18 -0.88 -7.41
CA TRP A 16 -25.78 0.42 -7.70
C TRP A 16 -26.26 1.02 -6.39
N VAL A 17 -25.74 2.20 -6.05
CA VAL A 17 -26.16 2.97 -4.87
C VAL A 17 -27.39 3.80 -5.20
N THR A 18 -27.42 4.33 -6.42
CA THR A 18 -28.58 5.02 -7.01
C THR A 18 -28.72 4.59 -8.47
N THR A 19 -29.66 5.19 -9.20
CA THR A 19 -29.81 4.98 -10.65
C THR A 19 -28.66 5.59 -11.48
N SER A 20 -27.79 6.41 -10.88
CA SER A 20 -26.68 7.09 -11.55
C SER A 20 -25.32 6.86 -10.89
N ILE A 21 -25.28 6.20 -9.74
CA ILE A 21 -24.04 5.95 -8.98
C ILE A 21 -23.85 4.45 -8.81
N ALA A 22 -22.81 3.92 -9.45
CA ALA A 22 -22.31 2.58 -9.20
C ALA A 22 -21.05 2.63 -8.33
N ARG A 23 -20.93 1.70 -7.40
CA ARG A 23 -19.80 1.58 -6.48
C ARG A 23 -19.19 0.19 -6.59
N PHE A 24 -17.86 0.14 -6.70
CA PHE A 24 -17.08 -1.08 -6.57
C PHE A 24 -16.57 -1.20 -5.13
N ASP A 25 -16.83 -2.34 -4.50
CA ASP A 25 -16.40 -2.69 -3.16
C ASP A 25 -15.43 -3.88 -3.26
N PRO A 26 -14.11 -3.69 -3.06
CA PRO A 26 -13.13 -4.78 -3.12
C PRO A 26 -13.33 -5.76 -1.96
N VAL A 27 -12.97 -7.04 -2.17
CA VAL A 27 -13.09 -8.08 -1.13
C VAL A 27 -12.08 -7.88 0.01
N ALA A 28 -10.93 -7.31 -0.32
CA ALA A 28 -9.85 -7.01 0.62
C ALA A 28 -9.31 -5.61 0.35
N ASP A 29 -8.46 -5.10 1.24
CA ASP A 29 -7.77 -3.84 1.04
C ASP A 29 -6.95 -3.84 -0.25
N TRP A 30 -6.83 -2.65 -0.85
CA TRP A 30 -6.03 -2.50 -2.06
C TRP A 30 -4.55 -2.78 -1.74
N PRO A 31 -3.85 -3.59 -2.55
CA PRO A 31 -2.42 -3.81 -2.36
C PRO A 31 -1.63 -2.51 -2.62
N THR A 32 -0.48 -2.37 -1.98
CA THR A 32 0.49 -1.30 -2.27
C THR A 32 1.10 -1.46 -3.66
N ASP A 33 1.68 -0.38 -4.19
CA ASP A 33 2.38 -0.37 -5.47
C ASP A 33 1.55 -0.88 -6.67
N LEU A 34 0.22 -0.74 -6.58
CA LEU A 34 -0.71 -1.18 -7.60
C LEU A 34 -1.08 -0.03 -8.52
N ALA A 35 -0.80 -0.18 -9.81
CA ALA A 35 -1.36 0.68 -10.85
C ALA A 35 -2.65 0.06 -11.41
N VAL A 36 -3.75 0.81 -11.39
CA VAL A 36 -5.07 0.35 -11.83
C VAL A 36 -5.63 1.28 -12.89
N SER A 37 -6.19 0.69 -13.94
CA SER A 37 -7.00 1.36 -14.95
C SER A 37 -8.45 0.94 -14.81
N ILE A 38 -9.36 1.91 -14.76
CA ILE A 38 -10.80 1.72 -14.72
C ILE A 38 -11.40 2.30 -15.99
N ARG A 39 -12.20 1.49 -16.68
CA ARG A 39 -12.99 1.91 -17.85
C ARG A 39 -14.46 1.61 -17.62
N ILE A 40 -15.34 2.48 -18.09
CA ILE A 40 -16.78 2.20 -18.14
C ILE A 40 -17.06 1.33 -19.38
N LYS A 41 -17.84 0.26 -19.22
CA LYS A 41 -18.23 -0.61 -20.33
C LYS A 41 -19.02 0.16 -21.37
N SER A 42 -18.57 0.16 -22.62
CA SER A 42 -19.29 0.79 -23.74
C SER A 42 -20.67 0.18 -24.00
N THR A 43 -20.90 -1.05 -23.51
CA THR A 43 -22.20 -1.73 -23.59
C THR A 43 -23.22 -1.23 -22.56
N LEU A 44 -22.83 -0.35 -21.64
CA LEU A 44 -23.73 0.21 -20.65
C LEU A 44 -24.77 1.11 -21.33
N ARG A 45 -26.03 0.96 -20.94
CA ARG A 45 -27.15 1.75 -21.46
C ARG A 45 -27.86 2.48 -20.32
N SER A 46 -28.40 3.67 -20.61
CA SER A 46 -29.31 4.37 -19.71
C SER A 46 -30.61 3.60 -19.55
N PHE A 47 -31.45 4.02 -18.59
CA PHE A 47 -32.80 3.48 -18.42
C PHE A 47 -33.66 3.61 -19.69
N SER A 48 -33.48 4.69 -20.47
CA SER A 48 -34.15 4.91 -21.75
C SER A 48 -33.50 4.19 -22.93
N GLY A 49 -32.46 3.37 -22.70
CA GLY A 49 -31.76 2.59 -23.74
C GLY A 49 -30.64 3.34 -24.47
N LEU A 50 -30.39 4.61 -24.14
CA LEU A 50 -29.32 5.39 -24.76
C LEU A 50 -27.96 4.79 -24.40
N SER A 51 -27.06 4.72 -25.38
CA SER A 51 -25.68 4.26 -25.16
C SER A 51 -24.85 5.39 -24.55
N LEU A 52 -23.76 5.01 -23.87
CA LEU A 52 -22.73 5.98 -23.50
C LEU A 52 -22.12 6.62 -24.75
N ASP A 53 -21.75 7.88 -24.64
CA ASP A 53 -21.00 8.58 -25.67
C ASP A 53 -19.66 7.85 -25.90
N PRO A 54 -19.38 7.32 -27.11
CA PRO A 54 -18.14 6.61 -27.40
C PRO A 54 -16.90 7.51 -27.29
N THR A 55 -17.05 8.83 -27.41
CA THR A 55 -15.97 9.80 -27.20
C THR A 55 -15.62 9.99 -25.72
N ASN A 56 -16.53 9.61 -24.82
CA ASN A 56 -16.36 9.68 -23.37
C ASN A 56 -15.95 8.33 -22.75
N ASN A 57 -15.24 7.49 -23.52
CA ASN A 57 -14.71 6.21 -23.05
C ASN A 57 -13.35 6.39 -22.34
N ALA A 58 -13.31 7.35 -21.41
CA ALA A 58 -12.09 7.69 -20.69
C ALA A 58 -11.59 6.50 -19.86
N VAL A 59 -10.31 6.19 -20.02
CA VAL A 59 -9.60 5.27 -19.12
C VAL A 59 -9.09 6.09 -17.94
N HIS A 60 -9.60 5.80 -16.76
CA HIS A 60 -9.16 6.44 -15.53
C HIS A 60 -8.03 5.62 -14.91
N ARG A 61 -6.89 6.26 -14.64
CA ARG A 61 -5.72 5.60 -14.05
C ARG A 61 -5.50 6.07 -12.63
N PHE A 62 -5.22 5.11 -11.74
CA PHE A 62 -4.97 5.31 -10.33
C PHE A 62 -3.76 4.49 -9.90
N THR A 63 -3.11 4.92 -8.83
CA THR A 63 -2.00 4.18 -8.21
C THR A 63 -2.20 4.15 -6.70
N THR A 64 -1.94 3.01 -6.07
CA THR A 64 -1.87 2.92 -4.62
C THR A 64 -0.49 3.35 -4.10
N PRO A 65 -0.38 3.79 -2.84
CA PRO A 65 0.90 4.16 -2.25
C PRO A 65 1.89 2.98 -2.24
N GLN A 66 3.18 3.31 -2.25
CA GLN A 66 4.23 2.31 -2.12
C GLN A 66 4.29 1.71 -0.71
N LEU A 67 4.68 0.45 -0.61
CA LEU A 67 5.02 -0.14 0.68
C LEU A 67 6.27 0.55 1.22
N ARG A 68 6.18 1.10 2.43
CA ARG A 68 7.30 1.70 3.14
C ARG A 68 7.63 0.85 4.35
N MET A 69 8.93 0.65 4.57
CA MET A 69 9.49 0.05 5.78
C MET A 69 10.33 1.12 6.47
N SER A 70 10.24 1.19 7.79
CA SER A 70 11.09 2.05 8.62
C SER A 70 11.54 1.28 9.85
N ALA A 71 12.78 1.52 10.28
CA ALA A 71 13.22 1.10 11.60
C ALA A 71 12.56 2.00 12.65
N GLY A 72 11.92 1.39 13.64
CA GLY A 72 11.38 2.05 14.82
C GLY A 72 12.43 2.10 15.92
N LEU A 73 12.19 1.33 16.99
CA LEU A 73 13.11 1.23 18.12
C LEU A 73 14.36 0.40 17.76
N VAL A 74 15.54 0.91 18.15
CA VAL A 74 16.81 0.18 18.09
C VAL A 74 17.39 0.07 19.49
N GLN A 75 17.72 -1.15 19.91
CA GLN A 75 18.26 -1.43 21.24
C GLN A 75 19.56 -2.22 21.11
N SER A 76 20.58 -1.83 21.87
CA SER A 76 21.87 -2.53 21.95
C SER A 76 22.35 -2.54 23.40
N ALA A 77 22.64 -3.73 23.93
CA ALA A 77 23.15 -3.88 25.28
C ALA A 77 24.62 -3.46 25.35
N LEU A 78 25.40 -3.75 24.31
CA LEU A 78 26.80 -3.36 24.22
C LEU A 78 26.97 -1.84 24.12
N ALA A 79 26.17 -1.17 23.28
CA ALA A 79 26.23 0.29 23.15
C ALA A 79 25.75 0.99 24.43
N ALA A 80 24.70 0.48 25.07
CA ALA A 80 24.24 0.99 26.35
C ALA A 80 25.33 0.84 27.43
N ALA A 81 25.96 -0.33 27.55
CA ALA A 81 27.04 -0.55 28.51
C ALA A 81 28.26 0.35 28.25
N ALA A 82 28.66 0.52 26.98
CA ALA A 82 29.80 1.35 26.60
C ALA A 82 29.58 2.84 26.87
N THR A 83 28.33 3.29 26.99
CA THR A 83 27.95 4.70 27.15
C THR A 83 27.24 5.00 28.47
N ASN A 84 27.28 4.08 29.44
CA ASN A 84 26.55 4.21 30.70
C ASN A 84 25.05 4.52 30.52
N ASN A 85 24.39 3.83 29.59
CA ASN A 85 22.99 3.98 29.19
C ASN A 85 22.63 5.34 28.56
N SER A 86 23.61 6.12 28.10
CA SER A 86 23.35 7.40 27.41
C SER A 86 23.27 7.29 25.89
N TRP A 87 23.58 6.13 25.32
CA TRP A 87 23.47 5.91 23.88
C TRP A 87 22.03 6.01 23.38
N VAL A 88 21.87 6.67 22.23
CA VAL A 88 20.61 6.79 21.49
C VAL A 88 20.94 6.64 20.01
N ALA A 89 20.27 5.69 19.35
CA ALA A 89 20.55 5.29 17.96
C ALA A 89 20.50 6.44 16.94
N SER A 90 19.74 7.50 17.21
CA SER A 90 19.59 8.65 16.31
C SER A 90 20.57 9.80 16.59
N THR A 91 21.52 9.64 17.51
CA THR A 91 22.43 10.73 17.90
C THR A 91 23.46 11.02 16.83
N ALA A 92 23.70 12.31 16.58
CA ALA A 92 24.66 12.82 15.61
C ALA A 92 26.10 12.32 15.88
N PRO A 93 26.98 12.24 14.85
CA PRO A 93 26.82 12.77 13.49
C PRO A 93 26.27 11.71 12.54
N LEU A 94 24.95 11.71 12.36
CA LEU A 94 24.23 10.89 11.39
C LEU A 94 23.42 11.81 10.48
N GLU A 95 23.15 11.36 9.26
CA GLU A 95 22.23 12.06 8.36
C GLU A 95 20.83 12.19 8.98
N PRO A 96 20.05 13.23 8.64
CA PRO A 96 18.69 13.37 9.15
C PRO A 96 17.84 12.11 8.90
N GLY A 97 17.38 11.48 9.99
CA GLY A 97 16.57 10.26 9.95
C GLY A 97 17.35 8.95 9.87
N ALA A 98 18.69 9.00 9.85
CA ALA A 98 19.52 7.80 9.98
C ALA A 98 19.61 7.32 11.44
N LEU A 99 19.80 6.01 11.59
CA LEU A 99 19.97 5.33 12.87
C LEU A 99 21.27 4.52 12.84
N GLU A 100 21.99 4.52 13.95
CA GLU A 100 23.10 3.61 14.20
C GLU A 100 22.56 2.21 14.56
N PHE A 101 23.15 1.18 13.95
CA PHE A 101 22.81 -0.23 14.20
C PHE A 101 24.04 -1.01 14.69
N PRO A 102 24.25 -1.10 16.02
CA PRO A 102 25.29 -1.93 16.59
C PRO A 102 25.16 -3.41 16.19
N PRO A 103 26.25 -4.22 16.20
CA PRO A 103 26.19 -5.63 15.82
C PRO A 103 25.26 -6.50 16.68
N ASP A 104 24.98 -6.09 17.92
CA ASP A 104 24.05 -6.76 18.84
C ASP A 104 22.64 -6.13 18.83
N ALA A 105 22.36 -5.26 17.86
CA ALA A 105 21.12 -4.50 17.85
C ALA A 105 19.90 -5.40 17.65
N SER A 106 18.90 -5.22 18.51
CA SER A 106 17.52 -5.59 18.22
C SER A 106 16.83 -4.41 17.55
N ILE A 107 16.17 -4.66 16.42
CA ILE A 107 15.54 -3.63 15.59
C ILE A 107 14.05 -3.94 15.45
N GLU A 108 13.21 -2.98 15.81
CA GLU A 108 11.80 -3.00 15.44
C GLU A 108 11.63 -2.48 14.01
N LEU A 109 10.94 -3.25 13.16
CA LEU A 109 10.59 -2.84 11.80
C LEU A 109 9.09 -2.52 11.73
N THR A 110 8.76 -1.33 11.25
CA THR A 110 7.39 -0.90 11.00
C THR A 110 7.13 -0.83 9.50
N PHE A 111 5.95 -1.28 9.07
CA PHE A 111 5.52 -1.25 7.68
C PHE A 111 4.27 -0.38 7.52
N SER A 112 4.18 0.35 6.41
CA SER A 112 3.03 1.23 6.13
C SER A 112 1.74 0.48 5.84
N HIS A 113 1.79 -0.82 5.53
CA HIS A 113 0.66 -1.72 5.27
C HIS A 113 0.96 -3.11 5.84
N THR A 114 -0.07 -3.95 5.97
CA THR A 114 0.06 -5.34 6.40
C THR A 114 1.02 -6.11 5.49
N VAL A 115 1.96 -6.83 6.10
CA VAL A 115 2.94 -7.68 5.41
C VAL A 115 2.85 -9.12 5.89
N ASP A 116 3.28 -10.05 5.05
CA ASP A 116 3.46 -11.46 5.42
C ASP A 116 4.77 -11.61 6.21
N ILE A 117 4.68 -11.74 7.53
CA ILE A 117 5.84 -11.81 8.42
C ILE A 117 6.74 -13.01 8.12
N SER A 118 6.20 -14.11 7.59
CA SER A 118 7.00 -15.28 7.22
C SER A 118 7.87 -14.99 5.99
N ARG A 119 7.33 -14.23 5.02
CA ARG A 119 8.12 -13.78 3.87
C ARG A 119 9.17 -12.75 4.27
N VAL A 120 8.81 -11.81 5.16
CA VAL A 120 9.77 -10.85 5.70
C VAL A 120 10.92 -11.57 6.41
N GLY A 121 10.61 -12.52 7.31
CA GLY A 121 11.64 -13.29 8.02
C GLY A 121 12.60 -14.05 7.10
N ARG A 122 12.09 -14.65 6.01
CA ARG A 122 12.91 -15.31 4.98
C ARG A 122 13.78 -14.35 4.18
N ALA A 123 13.29 -13.13 3.93
CA ALA A 123 14.05 -12.11 3.20
C ALA A 123 15.15 -11.48 4.07
N LEU A 124 14.98 -11.50 5.40
CA LEU A 124 15.95 -10.97 6.37
C LEU A 124 17.02 -11.99 6.78
N THR A 125 16.87 -13.27 6.40
CA THR A 125 17.89 -14.28 6.66
C THR A 125 18.99 -14.15 5.60
N LEU A 126 20.17 -13.68 6.02
CA LEU A 126 21.41 -13.66 5.25
C LEU A 126 22.13 -15.01 5.31
#